data_AF-A0A2V9PTP3-F1
#
_entry.id   AF-A0A2V9PTP3-F1
#
_cell.length_a   1.000
_cell.length_b   1.000
_cell.length_c   1.000
_cell.angle_alpha   90.00
_cell.angle_beta   90.00
_cell.angle_gamma   90.00
#
_symmetry.space_group_name_H-M   'P 1'
#
loop_
_entity.id
_entity.type
_entity.pdbx_description
1 polymer ?
#
loop_
_entity_poly.entity_id
_entity_poly.type
_entity_poly.pdbx_seq_one_letter_code
_entity_poly.pdbx_strand_id
1 'polypeptide(L)'
;MNWYDLITACEDDEPPYYVSSKGNLEGFKRWHFDEGKPIKDWKCQGWIQSTSPAEDGPPDDGLANHFGLLIFSSRMQSALEGGGVAGIQYLPIRVLKSDNSEHPGYSIANIINMASALDWKRSHFDIFTEEDGEGYEIGQISSLIRAVLNEDALREFHIVRLKEFYPAVYVSQLFVDIYTKHRLTGYSFRKIQVSPTSDQMTGSAPSTE
;
A
#
# COMPACT_ATOMS: atom_id res chain seq x y z
N MET A 1 -2.43 15.06 -12.84
CA MET A 1 -2.83 14.97 -11.41
C MET A 1 -1.59 14.63 -10.58
N ASN A 2 -1.40 15.19 -9.37
CA ASN A 2 -0.27 14.78 -8.53
C ASN A 2 -0.53 13.39 -7.93
N TRP A 3 0.54 12.60 -7.82
CA TRP A 3 0.56 11.28 -7.20
C TRP A 3 1.69 11.17 -6.18
N TYR A 4 1.48 10.29 -5.21
CA TYR A 4 2.33 10.13 -4.03
C TYR A 4 2.57 8.66 -3.75
N ASP A 5 3.79 8.34 -3.37
CA ASP A 5 4.14 7.09 -2.70
C ASP A 5 3.59 7.13 -1.26
N LEU A 6 2.83 6.12 -0.86
CA LEU A 6 2.30 6.00 0.50
C LEU A 6 3.34 5.29 1.35
N ILE A 7 3.94 6.03 2.26
CA ILE A 7 5.01 5.54 3.13
C ILE A 7 4.40 5.07 4.45
N THR A 8 4.58 3.78 4.72
CA THR A 8 4.03 3.10 5.92
C THR A 8 4.95 3.11 7.12
N ALA A 9 6.23 3.42 6.91
CA ALA A 9 7.18 3.69 7.99
C ALA A 9 7.21 5.21 8.22
N CYS A 10 7.01 5.65 9.45
CA CYS A 10 7.26 7.05 9.78
C CYS A 10 8.74 7.33 9.47
N GLU A 11 9.03 8.23 8.51
CA GLU A 11 10.40 8.70 8.28
C GLU A 11 10.86 9.65 9.41
N ASP A 12 9.92 10.11 10.25
CA ASP A 12 10.20 10.89 11.44
C ASP A 12 10.58 9.94 12.59
N ASP A 13 11.65 10.28 13.33
CA ASP A 13 12.18 9.56 14.50
C ASP A 13 11.18 9.43 15.68
N GLU A 14 9.91 9.76 15.49
CA GLU A 14 8.87 9.56 16.48
C GLU A 14 8.36 8.11 16.40
N PRO A 15 8.62 7.27 17.42
CA PRO A 15 8.15 5.90 17.42
C PRO A 15 6.61 5.90 17.32
N PRO A 16 6.01 4.96 16.56
CA PRO A 16 4.57 4.83 16.54
C PRO A 16 4.09 4.65 17.98
N TYR A 17 3.04 5.36 18.35
CA TYR A 17 2.50 5.31 19.71
C TYR A 17 2.04 3.88 20.04
N TYR A 18 1.43 3.17 19.09
CA TYR A 18 1.16 1.73 19.16
C TYR A 18 2.02 0.96 18.15
N VAL A 19 2.67 -0.13 18.60
CA VAL A 19 3.44 -1.03 17.72
C VAL A 19 3.02 -2.48 17.98
N SER A 20 2.55 -3.16 16.93
CA SER A 20 2.33 -4.61 17.02
C SER A 20 3.60 -5.39 16.69
N SER A 21 3.86 -6.44 17.46
CA SER A 21 5.03 -7.32 17.32
C SER A 21 4.66 -8.79 17.09
N LYS A 22 3.37 -9.14 17.24
CA LYS A 22 2.81 -10.46 16.92
C LYS A 22 1.39 -10.35 16.38
N GLY A 23 0.95 -11.38 15.67
CA GLY A 23 -0.39 -11.39 15.10
C GLY A 23 -0.74 -12.70 14.40
N ASN A 24 -2.00 -12.76 13.95
CA ASN A 24 -2.56 -13.86 13.20
C ASN A 24 -3.47 -13.31 12.10
N LEU A 25 -3.23 -13.74 10.86
CA LEU A 25 -3.98 -13.35 9.67
C LEU A 25 -5.00 -14.43 9.25
N GLU A 26 -5.55 -15.19 10.19
CA GLU A 26 -6.58 -16.22 9.96
C GLU A 26 -6.19 -17.31 8.95
N GLY A 27 -4.91 -17.68 8.92
CA GLY A 27 -4.39 -18.65 7.95
C GLY A 27 -4.04 -18.04 6.59
N PHE A 28 -4.34 -16.77 6.35
CA PHE A 28 -3.79 -16.03 5.23
C PHE A 28 -2.32 -15.70 5.47
N LYS A 29 -1.58 -15.57 4.38
CA LYS A 29 -0.19 -15.16 4.36
C LYS A 29 -0.12 -13.72 3.89
N ARG A 30 0.92 -12.98 4.29
CA ARG A 30 1.07 -11.56 3.96
C ARG A 30 0.97 -11.29 2.45
N TRP A 31 1.54 -12.17 1.62
CA TRP A 31 1.51 -12.00 0.16
C TRP A 31 0.12 -12.14 -0.46
N HIS A 32 -0.85 -12.78 0.21
CA HIS A 32 -2.23 -12.83 -0.31
C HIS A 32 -2.86 -11.42 -0.40
N PHE A 33 -2.40 -10.45 0.40
CA PHE A 33 -2.84 -9.06 0.39
C PHE A 33 -2.12 -8.19 -0.66
N ASP A 34 -1.11 -8.77 -1.32
CA ASP A 34 -0.34 -8.13 -2.39
C ASP A 34 -0.91 -8.48 -3.79
N GLU A 35 -1.70 -9.55 -3.90
CA GLU A 35 -2.27 -10.04 -5.16
C GLU A 35 -3.34 -9.12 -5.76
N GLY A 36 -3.85 -8.17 -4.98
CA GLY A 36 -4.90 -7.24 -5.40
C GLY A 36 -6.22 -7.91 -5.74
N LYS A 37 -6.55 -9.02 -5.07
CA LYS A 37 -7.81 -9.75 -5.24
C LYS A 37 -8.67 -9.60 -3.98
N PRO A 38 -10.01 -9.57 -4.13
CA PRO A 38 -10.90 -9.63 -2.98
C PRO A 38 -10.74 -10.96 -2.21
N ILE A 39 -10.55 -10.86 -0.89
CA ILE A 39 -10.55 -12.00 0.02
C ILE A 39 -11.99 -12.29 0.45
N LYS A 40 -12.55 -13.44 0.03
CA LYS A 40 -13.96 -13.77 0.25
C LYS A 40 -14.25 -14.47 1.59
N ASP A 41 -13.27 -15.19 2.12
CA ASP A 41 -13.46 -16.09 3.27
C ASP A 41 -12.88 -15.56 4.59
N TRP A 42 -12.75 -14.23 4.72
CA TRP A 42 -12.30 -13.60 5.95
C TRP A 42 -13.31 -13.82 7.08
N LYS A 43 -12.89 -14.40 8.21
CA LYS A 43 -13.75 -14.80 9.34
C LYS A 43 -13.77 -13.78 10.48
N CYS A 44 -13.09 -12.65 10.34
CA CYS A 44 -13.04 -11.56 11.34
C CYS A 44 -12.50 -12.03 12.71
N GLN A 45 -11.59 -12.99 12.71
CA GLN A 45 -10.82 -13.50 13.84
C GLN A 45 -9.35 -13.06 13.83
N GLY A 46 -8.92 -12.33 12.80
CA GLY A 46 -7.57 -11.85 12.63
C GLY A 46 -7.24 -10.83 13.71
N TRP A 47 -6.00 -10.84 14.16
CA TRP A 47 -5.57 -9.94 15.23
C TRP A 47 -4.10 -9.59 15.12
N ILE A 48 -3.76 -8.42 15.66
CA ILE A 48 -2.39 -8.01 15.93
C ILE A 48 -2.30 -7.59 17.39
N GLN A 49 -1.13 -7.72 17.99
CA GLN A 49 -0.91 -7.40 19.39
C GLN A 49 0.50 -6.87 19.63
N SER A 50 0.61 -5.87 20.49
CA SER A 50 1.86 -5.41 21.11
C SER A 50 2.33 -6.38 22.21
N THR A 51 3.64 -6.46 22.46
CA THR A 51 4.18 -7.38 23.48
C THR A 51 4.63 -6.68 24.74
N SER A 52 4.71 -5.35 24.72
CA SER A 52 5.17 -4.54 25.84
C SER A 52 4.19 -3.39 26.12
N PRO A 53 3.97 -3.02 27.39
CA PRO A 53 3.23 -1.81 27.74
C PRO A 53 3.83 -0.52 27.15
N ALA A 54 5.12 -0.51 26.81
CA ALA A 54 5.75 0.63 26.14
C ALA A 54 5.27 0.81 24.69
N GLU A 55 4.69 -0.24 24.10
CA GLU A 55 4.17 -0.29 22.72
C GLU A 55 2.63 -0.15 22.69
N ASP A 56 1.99 0.14 23.83
CA ASP A 56 0.54 0.21 24.01
C ASP A 56 -0.04 1.63 23.92
N GLY A 57 0.73 2.57 23.37
CA GLY A 57 0.28 3.96 23.24
C GLY A 57 -0.92 4.12 22.30
N PRO A 58 -1.42 5.35 22.14
CA PRO A 58 -2.56 5.64 21.26
C PRO A 58 -2.33 5.13 19.82
N PRO A 59 -3.28 4.45 19.17
CA PRO A 59 -3.09 3.97 17.81
C PRO A 59 -3.33 5.10 16.80
N ASP A 60 -2.51 5.13 15.75
CA ASP A 60 -2.72 6.00 14.60
C ASP A 60 -3.88 5.53 13.71
N ASP A 61 -4.31 6.35 12.76
CA ASP A 61 -5.30 5.92 11.76
C ASP A 61 -4.72 4.95 10.75
N GLY A 62 -3.53 5.24 10.24
CA GLY A 62 -2.67 4.34 9.50
C GLY A 62 -1.80 3.56 10.46
N LEU A 63 -2.21 2.35 10.81
CA LEU A 63 -1.62 1.63 11.93
C LEU A 63 -0.34 0.88 11.52
N ALA A 64 0.78 1.24 12.13
CA ALA A 64 2.04 0.52 12.00
C ALA A 64 1.91 -0.94 12.51
N ASN A 65 2.51 -1.88 11.79
CA ASN A 65 2.46 -3.28 12.17
C ASN A 65 3.63 -4.08 11.61
N HIS A 66 4.00 -5.13 12.34
CA HIS A 66 5.08 -6.06 11.96
C HIS A 66 4.84 -6.83 10.66
N PHE A 67 3.62 -6.89 10.12
CA PHE A 67 3.36 -7.51 8.81
C PHE A 67 3.67 -6.58 7.63
N GLY A 68 3.86 -5.28 7.86
CA GLY A 68 3.99 -4.29 6.79
C GLY A 68 2.71 -4.12 5.95
N LEU A 69 1.54 -4.49 6.50
CA LEU A 69 0.26 -4.36 5.82
C LEU A 69 -0.32 -2.95 6.02
N LEU A 70 -1.18 -2.51 5.11
CA LEU A 70 -2.00 -1.33 5.32
C LEU A 70 -3.13 -1.68 6.30
N ILE A 71 -3.24 -0.94 7.40
CA ILE A 71 -4.28 -1.13 8.41
C ILE A 71 -4.88 0.24 8.71
N PHE A 72 -6.17 0.39 8.45
CA PHE A 72 -6.86 1.68 8.57
C PHE A 72 -7.84 1.66 9.74
N SER A 73 -7.90 2.74 10.52
CA SER A 73 -8.95 2.99 11.50
C SER A 73 -10.29 3.22 10.80
N SER A 74 -11.39 3.03 11.53
CA SER A 74 -12.76 3.31 11.06
C SER A 74 -12.95 4.76 10.62
N ARG A 75 -12.20 5.69 11.24
CA ARG A 75 -12.19 7.11 10.88
C ARG A 75 -11.57 7.31 9.49
N MET A 76 -10.44 6.68 9.21
CA MET A 76 -9.81 6.73 7.89
C MET A 76 -10.65 6.02 6.84
N GLN A 77 -11.21 4.85 7.14
CA GLN A 77 -12.14 4.14 6.26
C GLN A 77 -13.31 5.05 5.84
N SER A 78 -14.00 5.63 6.81
CA SER A 78 -15.15 6.51 6.57
C SER A 78 -14.79 7.77 5.78
N ALA A 79 -13.62 8.36 6.05
CA ALA A 79 -13.15 9.55 5.34
C ALA A 79 -12.84 9.26 3.87
N LEU A 80 -12.19 8.12 3.59
CA LEU A 80 -11.85 7.70 2.23
C LEU A 80 -13.09 7.30 1.43
N GLU A 81 -13.97 6.49 2.01
CA GLU A 81 -15.25 6.09 1.37
C GLU A 81 -16.12 7.32 1.10
N GLY A 82 -16.31 8.20 2.09
CA GLY A 82 -17.08 9.43 1.93
C GLY A 82 -16.46 10.43 0.96
N GLY A 83 -15.15 10.33 0.71
CA GLY A 83 -14.41 11.10 -0.29
C GLY A 83 -14.38 10.47 -1.68
N GLY A 84 -15.02 9.33 -1.89
CA GLY A 84 -15.09 8.65 -3.19
C GLY A 84 -13.84 7.83 -3.55
N VAL A 85 -12.99 7.51 -2.57
CA VAL A 85 -11.84 6.62 -2.80
C VAL A 85 -12.34 5.18 -2.83
N ALA A 86 -12.38 4.58 -4.02
CA ALA A 86 -12.81 3.21 -4.24
C ALA A 86 -11.62 2.23 -4.39
N GLY A 87 -11.93 0.94 -4.39
CA GLY A 87 -10.96 -0.13 -4.67
C GLY A 87 -10.16 -0.61 -3.47
N ILE A 88 -10.69 -0.39 -2.27
CA ILE A 88 -10.18 -0.93 -1.01
C ILE A 88 -11.22 -1.89 -0.45
N GLN A 89 -10.80 -3.09 -0.07
CA GLN A 89 -11.59 -3.98 0.76
C GLN A 89 -11.09 -3.90 2.19
N TYR A 90 -12.00 -3.59 3.12
CA TYR A 90 -11.71 -3.57 4.54
C TYR A 90 -11.98 -4.93 5.17
N LEU A 91 -10.94 -5.52 5.73
CA LEU A 91 -10.97 -6.82 6.41
C LEU A 91 -10.79 -6.60 7.91
N PRO A 92 -11.86 -6.66 8.72
CA PRO A 92 -11.80 -6.31 10.13
C PRO A 92 -10.82 -7.18 10.90
N ILE A 93 -10.04 -6.55 11.78
CA ILE A 93 -9.12 -7.22 12.70
C ILE A 93 -9.29 -6.69 14.11
N ARG A 94 -8.82 -7.46 15.08
CA ARG A 94 -8.68 -7.02 16.46
C ARG A 94 -7.28 -6.43 16.66
N VAL A 95 -7.20 -5.24 17.24
CA VAL A 95 -5.92 -4.60 17.58
C VAL A 95 -5.79 -4.63 19.09
N LEU A 96 -4.89 -5.47 19.60
CA LEU A 96 -4.80 -5.78 21.02
C LEU A 96 -3.59 -5.12 21.66
N LYS A 97 -3.75 -4.61 22.87
CA LYS A 97 -2.65 -4.18 23.73
C LYS A 97 -1.95 -5.38 24.37
N SER A 98 -0.84 -5.12 25.05
CA SER A 98 -0.07 -6.14 25.76
C SER A 98 -0.88 -6.81 26.90
N ASP A 99 -1.86 -6.10 27.46
CA ASP A 99 -2.81 -6.60 28.46
C ASP A 99 -4.04 -7.32 27.89
N ASN A 100 -4.13 -7.45 26.56
CA ASN A 100 -5.27 -7.99 25.79
C ASN A 100 -6.53 -7.10 25.73
N SER A 101 -6.49 -5.87 26.26
CA SER A 101 -7.51 -4.88 25.94
C SER A 101 -7.41 -4.46 24.47
N GLU A 102 -8.48 -3.90 23.90
CA GLU A 102 -8.63 -3.73 22.46
C GLU A 102 -8.73 -2.26 22.05
N HIS A 103 -8.05 -1.91 20.97
CA HIS A 103 -8.31 -0.73 20.16
C HIS A 103 -9.32 -1.12 19.07
N PRO A 104 -10.59 -0.67 19.16
CA PRO A 104 -11.62 -1.12 18.24
C PRO A 104 -11.53 -0.42 16.89
N GLY A 105 -12.15 -1.06 15.88
CA GLY A 105 -12.47 -0.39 14.62
C GLY A 105 -11.33 -0.30 13.62
N TYR A 106 -10.46 -1.30 13.58
CA TYR A 106 -9.38 -1.38 12.60
C TYR A 106 -9.62 -2.50 11.60
N SER A 107 -9.18 -2.27 10.36
CA SER A 107 -9.29 -3.23 9.28
C SER A 107 -7.99 -3.25 8.47
N ILE A 108 -7.58 -4.42 8.00
CA ILE A 108 -6.59 -4.50 6.94
C ILE A 108 -7.22 -3.89 5.68
N ALA A 109 -6.53 -2.94 5.06
CA ALA A 109 -6.91 -2.30 3.82
C ALA A 109 -6.32 -3.08 2.64
N ASN A 110 -7.06 -4.08 2.16
CA ASN A 110 -6.69 -4.85 0.98
C ASN A 110 -6.94 -4.02 -0.28
N ILE A 111 -5.87 -3.59 -0.95
CA ILE A 111 -5.95 -2.76 -2.16
C ILE A 111 -6.25 -3.65 -3.36
N ILE A 112 -7.45 -3.53 -3.92
CA ILE A 112 -7.90 -4.31 -5.08
C ILE A 112 -7.55 -3.61 -6.40
N ASN A 113 -7.36 -2.29 -6.37
CA ASN A 113 -6.89 -1.54 -7.52
C ASN A 113 -5.43 -1.88 -7.83
N MET A 114 -5.23 -2.65 -8.89
CA MET A 114 -3.91 -3.00 -9.39
C MET A 114 -3.65 -2.27 -10.71
N ALA A 115 -2.61 -1.45 -10.76
CA ALA A 115 -2.22 -0.73 -11.97
C ALA A 115 -0.86 -1.22 -12.49
N SER A 116 -0.78 -1.49 -13.80
CA SER A 116 0.51 -1.59 -14.49
C SER A 116 0.84 -0.18 -14.97
N ALA A 117 1.59 0.53 -14.15
CA ALA A 117 1.80 1.96 -14.32
C ALA A 117 3.28 2.33 -14.37
N LEU A 118 4.21 1.40 -14.15
CA LEU A 118 5.62 1.76 -14.07
C LEU A 118 6.17 2.20 -15.44
N ASP A 119 6.76 3.40 -15.49
CA ASP A 119 7.56 3.83 -16.63
C ASP A 119 8.95 3.21 -16.53
N TRP A 120 9.13 2.07 -17.19
CA TRP A 120 10.37 1.30 -17.18
C TRP A 120 11.59 2.08 -17.67
N LYS A 121 11.41 3.12 -18.50
CA LYS A 121 12.53 3.90 -19.05
C LYS A 121 12.99 5.00 -18.10
N ARG A 122 12.08 5.56 -17.32
CA ARG A 122 12.35 6.74 -16.46
C ARG A 122 12.49 6.38 -14.98
N SER A 123 11.97 5.22 -14.58
CA SER A 123 12.10 4.69 -13.23
C SER A 123 13.52 4.16 -12.98
N HIS A 124 13.92 4.17 -11.72
CA HIS A 124 15.18 3.58 -11.25
C HIS A 124 14.83 2.45 -10.29
N PHE A 125 15.27 1.25 -10.65
CA PHE A 125 14.99 0.02 -9.91
C PHE A 125 16.12 -0.98 -10.16
N ASP A 126 16.29 -1.88 -9.21
CA ASP A 126 17.11 -3.07 -9.35
C ASP A 126 16.23 -4.26 -9.73
N ILE A 127 16.84 -5.26 -10.36
CA ILE A 127 16.18 -6.52 -10.70
C ILE A 127 16.92 -7.68 -10.06
N PHE A 128 16.23 -8.79 -9.83
CA PHE A 128 16.88 -10.06 -9.53
C PHE A 128 17.68 -10.53 -10.73
N THR A 129 18.99 -10.71 -10.55
CA THR A 129 19.91 -11.23 -11.57
C THR A 129 20.21 -12.72 -11.40
N GLU A 130 19.83 -13.28 -10.26
CA GLU A 130 20.00 -14.68 -9.88
C GLU A 130 18.71 -15.15 -9.18
N GLU A 131 18.46 -16.47 -9.18
CA GLU A 131 17.36 -17.04 -8.39
C GLU A 131 17.66 -16.84 -6.90
N ASP A 132 16.71 -16.28 -6.16
CA ASP A 132 16.91 -15.99 -4.73
C ASP A 132 16.44 -17.13 -3.80
N GLY A 133 15.87 -18.19 -4.37
CA GLY A 133 15.33 -19.34 -3.63
C GLY A 133 14.02 -19.06 -2.88
N GLU A 134 13.51 -17.83 -2.92
CA GLU A 134 12.26 -17.41 -2.28
C GLU A 134 11.09 -17.30 -3.28
N GLY A 135 11.33 -17.71 -4.53
CA GLY A 135 10.32 -17.76 -5.59
C GLY A 135 10.24 -16.49 -6.44
N TYR A 136 11.22 -15.59 -6.31
CA TYR A 136 11.37 -14.49 -7.26
C TYR A 136 12.14 -14.95 -8.49
N GLU A 137 11.70 -14.48 -9.65
CA GLU A 137 12.28 -14.83 -10.94
C GLU A 137 13.29 -13.78 -11.39
N ILE A 138 14.32 -14.24 -12.10
CA ILE A 138 15.28 -13.35 -12.77
C ILE A 138 14.52 -12.37 -13.66
N GLY A 139 14.84 -11.08 -13.52
CA GLY A 139 14.18 -9.99 -14.25
C GLY A 139 13.02 -9.33 -13.50
N GLN A 140 12.55 -9.88 -12.39
CA GLN A 140 11.60 -9.19 -11.51
C GLN A 140 12.29 -8.05 -10.74
N ILE A 141 11.52 -7.00 -10.41
CA ILE A 141 12.03 -5.87 -9.62
C ILE A 141 12.32 -6.33 -8.19
N SER A 142 13.58 -6.21 -7.78
CA SER A 142 14.03 -6.52 -6.42
C SER A 142 13.95 -5.29 -5.51
N SER A 143 14.15 -4.09 -6.06
CA SER A 143 14.08 -2.82 -5.34
C SER A 143 13.60 -1.70 -6.25
N LEU A 144 12.69 -0.86 -5.77
CA LEU A 144 12.20 0.32 -6.49
C LEU A 144 12.73 1.61 -5.84
N ILE A 145 13.87 2.09 -6.33
CA ILE A 145 14.59 3.25 -5.76
C ILE A 145 13.86 4.57 -6.08
N ARG A 146 13.39 4.71 -7.32
CA ARG A 146 12.63 5.88 -7.77
C ARG A 146 11.60 5.50 -8.82
N ALA A 147 10.34 5.61 -8.46
CA ALA A 147 9.23 5.37 -9.38
C ALA A 147 8.90 6.61 -10.22
N VAL A 148 8.67 6.38 -11.51
CA VAL A 148 7.95 7.28 -12.41
C VAL A 148 6.76 6.49 -12.96
N LEU A 149 5.55 7.02 -12.83
CA LEU A 149 4.35 6.31 -13.25
C LEU A 149 3.68 6.94 -14.47
N ASN A 150 3.14 6.12 -15.36
CA ASN A 150 2.36 6.53 -16.52
C ASN A 150 0.99 7.07 -16.05
N GLU A 151 0.71 8.35 -16.33
CA GLU A 151 -0.50 9.03 -15.85
C GLU A 151 -1.79 8.37 -16.35
N ASP A 152 -1.80 7.87 -17.58
CA ASP A 152 -2.99 7.28 -18.21
C ASP A 152 -3.45 6.01 -17.49
N ALA A 153 -2.52 5.22 -16.98
CA ALA A 153 -2.81 4.00 -16.22
C ALA A 153 -3.45 4.29 -14.84
N LEU A 154 -3.45 5.55 -14.42
CA LEU A 154 -3.87 5.99 -13.09
C LEU A 154 -5.19 6.75 -13.08
N ARG A 155 -5.71 7.16 -14.24
CA ARG A 155 -6.81 8.14 -14.36
C ARG A 155 -8.09 7.79 -13.60
N GLU A 156 -8.39 6.50 -13.45
CA GLU A 156 -9.63 6.02 -12.82
C GLU A 156 -9.46 5.72 -11.32
N PHE A 157 -8.27 5.93 -10.76
CA PHE A 157 -7.93 5.49 -9.42
C PHE A 157 -7.54 6.65 -8.50
N HIS A 158 -7.75 6.44 -7.21
CA HIS A 158 -7.27 7.33 -6.15
C HIS A 158 -6.26 6.66 -5.21
N ILE A 159 -6.18 5.33 -5.28
CA ILE A 159 -5.21 4.47 -4.62
C ILE A 159 -4.97 3.26 -5.53
N VAL A 160 -3.73 2.86 -5.71
CA VAL A 160 -3.33 1.69 -6.50
C VAL A 160 -2.17 0.97 -5.86
N ARG A 161 -2.13 -0.35 -6.00
CA ARG A 161 -0.92 -1.14 -5.83
C ARG A 161 -0.28 -1.38 -7.21
N LEU A 162 1.04 -1.28 -7.27
CA LEU A 162 1.78 -1.45 -8.52
C LEU A 162 1.94 -2.94 -8.85
N LYS A 163 1.59 -3.35 -10.08
CA LYS A 163 1.69 -4.76 -10.51
C LYS A 163 3.15 -5.21 -10.65
N GLU A 164 4.03 -4.29 -11.01
CA GLU A 164 5.44 -4.54 -11.28
C GLU A 164 6.27 -4.69 -9.99
N PHE A 165 5.79 -4.12 -8.88
CA PHE A 165 6.46 -4.20 -7.58
C PHE A 165 5.41 -4.10 -6.46
N TYR A 166 4.90 -5.26 -6.04
CA TYR A 166 3.73 -5.34 -5.18
C TYR A 166 3.83 -4.58 -3.86
N PRO A 167 4.99 -4.45 -3.17
CA PRO A 167 5.05 -3.67 -1.94
C PRO A 167 4.64 -2.19 -2.11
N ALA A 168 4.78 -1.61 -3.31
CA ALA A 168 4.49 -0.20 -3.54
C ALA A 168 2.99 0.08 -3.70
N VAL A 169 2.50 1.05 -2.93
CA VAL A 169 1.15 1.60 -3.01
C VAL A 169 1.24 3.10 -3.26
N TYR A 170 0.53 3.55 -4.30
CA TYR A 170 0.49 4.96 -4.68
C TYR A 170 -0.90 5.52 -4.48
N VAL A 171 -0.97 6.78 -4.08
CA VAL A 171 -2.21 7.52 -3.85
C VAL A 171 -2.23 8.83 -4.60
N SER A 172 -3.42 9.22 -5.02
CA SER A 172 -3.64 10.46 -5.77
C SER A 172 -3.70 11.68 -4.83
N GLN A 173 -3.60 12.88 -5.38
CA GLN A 173 -3.82 14.13 -4.62
C GLN A 173 -5.12 14.13 -3.79
N LEU A 174 -6.22 13.59 -4.34
CA LEU A 174 -7.49 13.55 -3.63
C LEU A 174 -7.39 12.79 -2.30
N PHE A 175 -6.66 11.67 -2.30
CA PHE A 175 -6.43 10.88 -1.08
C PHE A 175 -5.69 11.70 -0.03
N VAL A 176 -4.61 12.39 -0.43
CA VAL A 176 -3.81 13.24 0.45
C VAL A 176 -4.62 14.41 0.99
N ASP A 177 -5.49 15.00 0.17
CA ASP A 177 -6.37 16.09 0.57
C ASP A 177 -7.39 15.62 1.62
N ILE A 178 -7.98 14.44 1.44
CA ILE A 178 -8.88 13.80 2.43
C ILE A 178 -8.11 13.55 3.73
N TYR A 179 -6.94 12.93 3.64
CA TYR A 179 -6.11 12.59 4.79
C TYR A 179 -5.77 13.83 5.62
N THR A 180 -5.34 14.90 4.95
CA THR A 180 -4.98 16.18 5.56
C THR A 180 -6.21 16.88 6.16
N LYS A 181 -7.31 16.97 5.39
CA LYS A 181 -8.56 17.60 5.82
C LYS A 181 -9.11 16.95 7.09
N HIS A 182 -9.06 15.64 7.17
CA HIS A 182 -9.56 14.87 8.32
C HIS A 182 -8.53 14.73 9.45
N ARG A 183 -7.30 15.26 9.28
CA ARG A 183 -6.20 15.15 10.25
C ARG A 183 -5.96 13.70 10.65
N LEU A 184 -5.85 12.83 9.66
CA LEU A 184 -5.50 11.42 9.86
C LEU A 184 -4.00 11.30 10.17
N THR A 185 -3.59 10.25 10.90
CA THR A 185 -2.20 10.04 11.33
C THR A 185 -1.65 8.68 10.92
N GLY A 186 -0.32 8.48 11.03
CA GLY A 186 0.36 7.19 10.85
C GLY A 186 1.01 6.93 9.48
N TYR A 187 0.66 7.69 8.44
CA TYR A 187 1.29 7.61 7.12
C TYR A 187 1.84 8.95 6.63
N SER A 188 2.88 8.84 5.81
CA SER A 188 3.53 9.96 5.12
C SER A 188 3.42 9.78 3.61
N PHE A 189 3.54 10.90 2.87
CA PHE A 189 3.36 10.92 1.42
C PHE A 189 4.53 11.58 0.73
N ARG A 190 5.20 10.84 -0.15
CA ARG A 190 6.27 11.38 -0.98
C ARG A 190 5.78 11.59 -2.40
N LYS A 191 5.80 12.83 -2.87
CA LYS A 191 5.39 13.16 -4.23
C LYS A 191 6.27 12.44 -5.24
N ILE A 192 5.65 11.77 -6.21
CA ILE A 192 6.34 11.10 -7.31
C ILE A 192 6.17 11.85 -8.64
N GLN A 193 7.01 11.50 -9.61
CA GLN A 193 6.82 11.97 -10.98
C GLN A 193 5.80 11.08 -11.70
N VAL A 194 4.94 11.72 -12.49
CA VAL A 194 4.11 11.03 -13.48
C VAL A 194 4.55 11.44 -14.88
N SER A 195 4.60 10.50 -15.81
CA SER A 195 4.88 10.74 -17.22
C SER A 195 3.57 10.74 -18.01
N PRO A 196 3.35 11.72 -18.90
CA PRO A 196 2.34 11.57 -19.93
C PRO A 196 2.76 10.43 -20.86
N THR A 197 1.79 9.72 -21.44
CA THR A 197 2.05 8.59 -22.34
C THR A 197 3.05 8.99 -23.41
N SER A 198 4.17 8.26 -23.46
CA SER A 198 5.07 8.33 -24.62
C SER A 198 4.33 7.67 -25.78
N ASP A 199 4.11 8.39 -26.88
CA ASP A 199 3.60 7.79 -28.12
C ASP A 199 4.30 6.46 -28.35
N GLN A 200 3.53 5.37 -28.37
CA GLN A 200 4.04 4.11 -28.85
C GLN A 200 4.56 4.40 -30.25
N MET A 201 5.85 4.16 -30.46
CA MET A 201 6.50 4.25 -31.76
C MET A 201 5.57 3.61 -32.78
N THR A 202 4.98 4.43 -33.64
CA THR A 202 4.49 3.98 -34.93
C THR A 202 5.70 3.36 -35.61
N GLY A 203 5.83 2.04 -35.51
CA GLY A 203 6.76 1.29 -36.31
C GLY A 203 6.35 1.50 -37.76
N SER A 204 6.95 2.49 -38.40
CA SER A 204 6.97 2.60 -39.85
C SER A 204 7.60 1.30 -40.35
N ALA A 205 6.75 0.39 -40.83
CA ALA A 205 7.22 -0.72 -41.62
C ALA A 205 8.00 -0.13 -42.81
N PRO A 206 9.23 -0.61 -43.10
CA PRO A 206 9.91 -0.19 -44.31
C PRO A 206 9.09 -0.68 -45.49
N SER A 207 8.60 0.26 -46.29
CA SER A 207 8.08 0.03 -47.62
C SER A 207 9.14 -0.77 -48.39
N THR A 208 8.85 -2.03 -48.67
CA THR A 208 9.59 -2.80 -49.66
C THR A 208 9.08 -2.40 -51.05
N GLU A 209 10.03 -2.36 -51.98
CA GLU A 209 10.01 -1.82 -53.34
C GLU A 209 8.81 -2.25 -54.21
#